data_AF-A0A7X1GU13-F1
#
_entry.id   AF-A0A7X1GU13-F1
#
_cell.length_a   1.000
_cell.length_b   1.000
_cell.length_c   1.000
_cell.angle_alpha   90.00
_cell.angle_beta   90.00
_cell.angle_gamma   90.00
#
_symmetry.space_group_name_H-M   'P 1'
#
loop_
_entity.id
_entity.type
_entity.pdbx_description
1 polymer ?
#
loop_
_entity_poly.entity_id
_entity_poly.type
_entity_poly.pdbx_seq_one_letter_code
_entity_poly.pdbx_strand_id
1 'polypeptide(L)' 'MASIDEQILRAAKEIVVKFIEAGRVSPAGFPETFQTIYDTIDQTVRKAPQADKADLSQ' A
#
# COMPACT_ATOMS: atom_id res chain seq x y z
N MET A 1 11.16 -12.52 8.53
CA MET A 1 10.20 -11.43 8.23
C MET A 1 9.77 -11.57 6.78
N ALA A 2 8.47 -11.44 6.47
CA ALA A 2 8.00 -11.24 5.11
C ALA A 2 8.62 -9.97 4.50
N SER A 3 8.92 -9.97 3.20
CA SER A 3 9.48 -8.79 2.50
C SER A 3 8.55 -7.58 2.66
N ILE A 4 9.09 -6.35 2.57
CA ILE A 4 8.28 -5.14 2.47
C ILE A 4 7.29 -5.26 1.30
N ASP A 5 7.72 -5.81 0.17
CA ASP A 5 6.87 -6.01 -1.01
C ASP A 5 5.70 -6.98 -0.70
N GLU A 6 5.99 -8.05 0.04
CA GLU A 6 4.97 -9.02 0.46
C GLU A 6 3.97 -8.39 1.42
N GLN A 7 4.43 -7.52 2.33
CA GLN A 7 3.56 -6.78 3.25
C GLN A 7 2.66 -5.79 2.51
N ILE A 8 3.19 -5.07 1.51
CA ILE A 8 2.41 -4.15 0.66
C ILE A 8 1.35 -4.93 -0.11
N LEU A 9 1.71 -6.03 -0.77
CA LEU A 9 0.77 -6.88 -1.50
C LEU A 9 -0.33 -7.44 -0.61
N ARG A 10 0.02 -7.92 0.60
CA ARG A 10 -0.95 -8.46 1.55
C ARG A 10 -1.93 -7.40 2.02
N ALA A 11 -1.45 -6.21 2.37
CA ALA A 11 -2.28 -5.10 2.80
C ALA A 11 -3.23 -4.63 1.68
N ALA A 12 -2.71 -4.44 0.47
CA ALA A 12 -3.50 -4.06 -0.70
C ALA A 12 -4.62 -5.08 -0.98
N LYS A 13 -4.30 -6.39 -0.90
CA LYS A 13 -5.26 -7.48 -1.09
C LYS A 13 -6.36 -7.45 -0.03
N GLU A 14 -6.01 -7.25 1.23
CA GLU A 14 -7.00 -7.21 2.33
C GLU A 14 -7.94 -6.01 2.22
N ILE A 15 -7.46 -4.85 1.79
CA ILE A 15 -8.29 -3.65 1.65
C ILE A 15 -9.27 -3.80 0.48
N VAL A 16 -8.81 -4.25 -0.69
CA VAL A 16 -9.71 -4.39 -1.85
C VAL A 16 -10.78 -5.46 -1.61
N VAL A 17 -10.43 -6.57 -0.95
CA VAL A 17 -11.41 -7.62 -0.58
C VAL A 17 -12.46 -7.03 0.36
N LYS A 18 -12.07 -6.26 1.38
CA LYS A 18 -13.02 -5.57 2.28
C LYS A 18 -13.92 -4.58 1.53
N PHE A 19 -13.39 -3.87 0.54
CA PHE A 19 -14.22 -2.96 -0.27
C PHE A 19 -15.26 -3.72 -1.10
N ILE A 20 -14.90 -4.91 -1.62
CA ILE A 20 -15.83 -5.78 -2.34
C ILE A 20 -16.88 -6.37 -1.39
N GLU A 21 -16.46 -6.90 -0.24
CA GLU A 21 -17.36 -7.43 0.80
C GLU A 21 -18.34 -6.38 1.33
N ALA A 22 -17.88 -5.12 1.47
CA ALA A 22 -18.71 -3.99 1.88
C ALA A 22 -19.58 -3.40 0.74
N GLY A 23 -19.51 -3.96 -0.47
CA GLY A 23 -20.26 -3.47 -1.64
C GLY A 23 -19.83 -2.10 -2.15
N ARG A 24 -18.64 -1.62 -1.78
CA ARG A 24 -18.08 -0.33 -2.24
C ARG A 24 -17.40 -0.43 -3.60
N VAL A 25 -16.93 -1.62 -3.97
CA VAL A 25 -16.27 -1.94 -5.23
C VAL A 25 -16.85 -3.24 -5.76
N SER A 26 -17.14 -3.35 -7.04
CA SER A 26 -17.56 -4.62 -7.64
C SER A 26 -16.35 -5.50 -7.95
N PRO A 27 -16.50 -6.83 -8.07
CA PRO A 27 -15.40 -7.70 -8.51
C PRO A 27 -14.79 -7.28 -9.87
N ALA A 28 -15.60 -6.69 -10.76
CA ALA A 28 -15.13 -6.17 -12.05
C ALA A 28 -14.21 -4.95 -11.90
N GLY A 29 -14.40 -4.13 -10.86
CA GLY A 29 -13.55 -2.97 -10.54
C GLY A 29 -12.27 -3.32 -9.77
N PHE A 30 -12.02 -4.60 -9.50
CA PHE A 30 -10.82 -5.05 -8.77
C PHE A 30 -9.51 -4.58 -9.41
N PRO A 31 -9.25 -4.74 -10.73
CA PRO A 31 -7.93 -4.47 -11.29
C PRO A 31 -7.47 -3.01 -11.10
N GLU A 32 -8.39 -2.07 -11.30
CA GLU A 32 -8.14 -0.63 -11.18
C GLU A 32 -8.02 -0.21 -9.71
N THR A 33 -8.91 -0.71 -8.86
CA THR A 33 -8.93 -0.37 -7.44
C THR A 33 -7.73 -0.93 -6.69
N PHE A 34 -7.32 -2.17 -7.00
CA PHE A 34 -6.15 -2.80 -6.40
C PHE A 34 -4.87 -2.04 -6.73
N GLN A 35 -4.67 -1.61 -7.98
CA GLN A 35 -3.52 -0.79 -8.37
C GLN A 35 -3.47 0.52 -7.58
N THR A 36 -4.60 1.22 -7.50
CA THR A 36 -4.71 2.48 -6.75
C THR A 36 -4.34 2.30 -5.27
N ILE A 37 -4.85 1.24 -4.62
CA ILE A 37 -4.54 0.93 -3.22
C ILE A 37 -3.06 0.55 -3.06
N TYR A 38 -2.54 -0.33 -3.94
CA TYR A 38 -1.16 -0.76 -3.91
C TYR A 38 -0.20 0.43 -4.00
N ASP A 39 -0.39 1.31 -4.99
CA ASP A 39 0.46 2.49 -5.19
C ASP A 39 0.39 3.44 -4.00
N THR A 40 -0.78 3.59 -3.38
CA THR A 40 -0.96 4.42 -2.19
C THR A 40 -0.13 3.89 -1.02
N ILE A 41 -0.15 2.57 -0.79
CA ILE A 41 0.60 1.93 0.30
C ILE A 41 2.10 1.95 -0.01
N ASP A 42 2.49 1.56 -1.22
CA ASP A 42 3.89 1.52 -1.65
C ASP A 42 4.55 2.89 -1.48
N GLN A 43 3.90 3.94 -1.97
CA GLN A 43 4.39 5.31 -1.79
C GLN A 43 4.45 5.72 -0.32
N THR A 44 3.47 5.34 0.50
CA THR A 44 3.48 5.68 1.93
C THR A 44 4.63 5.00 2.66
N VAL A 45 4.86 3.71 2.38
CA VAL A 45 5.90 2.91 3.03
C VAL A 45 7.29 3.34 2.57
N ARG A 46 7.45 3.66 1.28
CA ARG A 46 8.74 4.02 0.70
C ARG A 46 9.09 5.51 0.79
N LYS A 47 8.09 6.40 0.92
CA LYS A 47 8.30 7.84 1.18
C LYS A 47 8.33 8.19 2.67
N ALA A 48 8.06 7.24 3.58
CA ALA A 48 8.35 7.41 5.00
C ALA A 48 9.85 7.71 5.20
N PRO A 49 10.23 8.56 6.16
CA PRO A 49 11.30 9.52 5.93
C PRO A 49 12.68 8.88 5.88
N GLN A 50 13.36 9.13 4.77
CA GLN A 50 14.81 9.31 4.76
C GLN A 50 15.16 10.67 5.41
N ALA A 51 14.66 10.93 6.62
CA ALA A 51 14.87 12.16 7.39
C ALA A 51 15.57 11.87 8.72
N ASP A 52 16.62 11.06 8.69
CA ASP A 52 17.46 10.77 9.87
C ASP A 52 18.97 10.67 9.56
N LYS A 53 19.43 11.25 8.44
CA LYS A 53 20.87 11.26 8.10
C LYS A 53 21.44 12.61 7.65
N ALA A 54 20.65 13.68 7.65
CA ALA A 54 21.11 14.99 7.18
C ALA A 54 21.51 15.98 8.31
N ASP A 55 21.31 15.63 9.58
CA ASP A 55 21.58 16.51 10.73
C ASP A 55 22.65 15.94 11.67
N LEU A 56 23.79 15.50 11.10
CA LEU A 56 24.98 15.18 11.90
C LEU A 56 26.25 15.59 11.15
N SER A 57 26.27 16.84 10.65
CA SER A 57 27.45 17.50 10.08
C SER A 57 27.22 19.00 10.02
N GLN A 58 27.15 19.67 11.17
CA GLN A 58 27.59 21.07 11.33
C GLN A 58 28.31 21.23 12.66
#